data_AF-A0A3C0A6T4-F1
#
_entry.id   AF-A0A3C0A6T4-F1
#
_cell.length_a   1.000
_cell.length_b   1.000
_cell.length_c   1.000
_cell.angle_alpha   90.00
_cell.angle_beta   90.00
_cell.angle_gamma   90.00
#
_symmetry.space_group_name_H-M   'P 1'
#
loop_
_entity.id
_entity.type
_entity.pdbx_description
1 polymer ?
#
loop_
_entity_poly.entity_id
_entity_poly.type
_entity_poly.pdbx_seq_one_letter_code
_entity_poly.pdbx_strand_id
1 'polypeptide(L)'
;VHLGVDFWLPTNTAVHSLFDAEVVTAVHDKGYKEYGGLVILKHKEDDLVFYTLYGHLSLVSVTALKVGDRLKKADKIGVLGNPQENGEWSPHLHFQIMLTMLDFKNDFPGVTYPSQMKVWKSMCPDPNLLFKNPNLVTRYDAPSSEILEFRKKHLGKSLSISYQEPLHIVRGEGAYLIDTWGEKYLDTVNNVAHVGHEHP
;
A
#
# COMPACT_ATOMS: atom_id res chain seq x y z
N VAL A 1 1.55 4.19 -4.09
CA VAL A 1 0.43 3.22 -4.13
C VAL A 1 0.72 2.08 -3.18
N HIS A 2 -0.21 1.77 -2.27
CA HIS A 2 -0.09 0.66 -1.34
C HIS A 2 -0.40 -0.68 -2.03
N LEU A 3 0.41 -1.70 -1.74
CA LEU A 3 0.31 -3.05 -2.33
C LEU A 3 -0.41 -4.06 -1.41
N GLY A 4 -0.63 -3.68 -0.16
CA GLY A 4 -1.39 -4.45 0.82
C GLY A 4 -2.62 -3.71 1.30
N VAL A 5 -2.95 -3.94 2.56
CA VAL A 5 -3.98 -3.23 3.31
C VAL A 5 -3.53 -3.06 4.76
N ASP A 6 -3.81 -1.89 5.34
CA ASP A 6 -3.45 -1.58 6.71
C ASP A 6 -4.67 -1.69 7.63
N PHE A 7 -4.53 -2.46 8.71
CA PHE A 7 -5.53 -2.54 9.78
C PHE A 7 -5.03 -1.77 11.00
N TRP A 8 -5.58 -0.58 11.22
CA TRP A 8 -5.25 0.30 12.34
C TRP A 8 -5.81 -0.25 13.66
N LEU A 9 -4.95 -0.83 14.47
CA LEU A 9 -5.30 -1.55 15.70
C LEU A 9 -4.26 -1.25 16.79
N PRO A 10 -4.63 -1.30 18.08
CA PRO A 10 -3.69 -1.04 19.17
C PRO A 10 -2.48 -1.98 19.17
N THR A 11 -1.39 -1.54 19.80
CA THR A 11 -0.26 -2.43 20.12
C THR A 11 -0.74 -3.65 20.89
N ASN A 12 0.02 -4.75 20.84
CA ASN A 12 -0.31 -6.02 21.48
C ASN A 12 -1.56 -6.74 20.92
N THR A 13 -2.24 -6.19 19.90
CA THR A 13 -3.31 -6.91 19.21
C THR A 13 -2.75 -8.17 18.55
N ALA A 14 -3.38 -9.31 18.80
CA ALA A 14 -2.92 -10.60 18.30
C ALA A 14 -3.18 -10.77 16.80
N VAL A 15 -2.16 -11.27 16.09
CA VAL A 15 -2.19 -11.56 14.65
C VAL A 15 -2.03 -13.06 14.46
N HIS A 16 -2.88 -13.65 13.62
CA HIS A 16 -2.98 -15.08 13.42
C HIS A 16 -2.87 -15.45 11.94
N SER A 17 -2.40 -16.67 11.65
CA SER A 17 -2.32 -17.16 10.28
C SER A 17 -3.70 -17.48 9.72
N LEU A 18 -3.99 -17.00 8.51
CA LEU A 18 -5.25 -17.29 7.82
C LEU A 18 -5.35 -18.73 7.30
N PHE A 19 -4.20 -19.38 7.08
CA PHE A 19 -4.06 -20.70 6.49
C PHE A 19 -2.98 -21.51 7.20
N ASP A 20 -2.90 -22.81 6.91
CA ASP A 20 -1.68 -23.56 7.19
C ASP A 20 -0.50 -22.93 6.43
N ALA A 21 0.67 -22.89 7.05
CA ALA A 21 1.78 -22.11 6.52
C ALA A 21 3.17 -22.65 6.89
N GLU A 22 4.14 -22.22 6.11
CA GLU A 22 5.56 -22.28 6.43
C GLU A 22 6.09 -20.85 6.63
N VAL A 23 6.81 -20.61 7.71
CA VAL A 23 7.51 -19.33 7.90
C VAL A 23 8.68 -19.28 6.92
N VAL A 24 8.69 -18.33 5.97
CA VAL A 24 9.80 -18.14 5.03
C VAL A 24 10.65 -16.91 5.36
N THR A 25 10.07 -15.94 6.06
CA THR A 25 10.78 -14.77 6.60
C THR A 25 10.24 -14.48 8.00
N ALA A 26 11.13 -14.26 8.96
CA ALA A 26 10.81 -13.74 10.29
C ALA A 26 12.00 -12.90 10.75
N VAL A 27 11.92 -11.58 10.56
CA VAL A 27 13.03 -10.66 10.80
C VAL A 27 12.56 -9.38 11.46
N HIS A 28 13.49 -8.69 12.12
CA HIS A 28 13.30 -7.30 12.53
C HIS A 28 13.95 -6.41 11.48
N ASP A 29 13.13 -5.86 10.59
CA ASP A 29 13.50 -4.92 9.55
C ASP A 29 13.63 -3.51 10.13
N LYS A 30 14.86 -3.14 10.47
CA LYS A 30 15.17 -1.93 11.22
C LYS A 30 15.36 -0.76 10.26
N GLY A 31 14.58 0.29 10.47
CA GLY A 31 14.82 1.59 9.86
C GLY A 31 13.64 2.52 10.10
N TYR A 32 13.86 3.81 9.81
CA TYR A 32 12.78 4.78 9.86
C TYR A 32 11.80 4.48 8.71
N LYS A 33 10.54 4.22 9.06
CA LYS A 33 9.45 3.86 8.13
C LYS A 33 9.58 2.51 7.42
N GLU A 34 10.47 1.65 7.90
CA GLU A 34 10.52 0.23 7.49
C GLU A 34 9.43 -0.61 8.20
N TYR A 35 9.39 -1.91 7.92
CA TYR A 35 8.36 -2.80 8.47
C TYR A 35 8.46 -3.04 9.98
N GLY A 36 9.64 -2.89 10.59
CA GLY A 36 9.88 -3.38 11.95
C GLY A 36 9.75 -4.90 12.00
N GLY A 37 8.85 -5.46 12.82
CA GLY A 37 8.63 -6.92 12.82
C GLY A 37 7.96 -7.38 11.53
N LEU A 38 8.72 -8.07 10.69
CA LEU A 38 8.27 -8.60 9.39
C LEU A 38 8.21 -10.14 9.43
N VAL A 39 7.04 -10.68 9.11
CA VAL A 39 6.84 -12.11 8.87
C VAL A 39 6.27 -12.33 7.48
N ILE A 40 6.85 -13.27 6.74
CA ILE A 40 6.27 -13.75 5.48
C ILE A 40 6.01 -15.24 5.62
N LEU A 41 4.77 -15.62 5.33
CA LEU A 41 4.28 -16.98 5.36
C LEU A 41 4.07 -17.49 3.94
N LYS A 42 4.52 -18.71 3.67
CA LYS A 42 4.23 -19.44 2.43
C LYS A 42 3.07 -20.39 2.67
N HIS A 43 2.12 -20.38 1.75
CA HIS A 43 0.93 -21.22 1.77
C HIS A 43 0.91 -22.13 0.55
N LYS A 44 0.26 -23.29 0.69
CA LYS A 44 -0.07 -24.17 -0.42
C LYS A 44 -1.51 -24.64 -0.25
N GLU A 45 -2.37 -24.19 -1.14
CA GLU A 45 -3.78 -24.60 -1.24
C GLU A 45 -3.96 -25.25 -2.61
N ASP A 46 -4.22 -26.55 -2.65
CA ASP A 46 -4.24 -27.36 -3.87
C ASP A 46 -2.97 -27.16 -4.73
N ASP A 47 -3.13 -26.64 -5.94
CA ASP A 47 -2.05 -26.35 -6.91
C ASP A 47 -1.52 -24.91 -6.82
N LEU A 48 -2.08 -24.08 -5.93
CA LEU A 48 -1.70 -22.69 -5.77
C LEU A 48 -0.71 -22.52 -4.61
N VAL A 49 0.45 -21.95 -4.93
CA VAL A 49 1.40 -21.44 -3.93
C VAL A 49 1.32 -19.93 -3.92
N PHE A 50 1.15 -19.36 -2.74
CA PHE A 50 1.15 -17.92 -2.52
C PHE A 50 1.74 -17.60 -1.16
N TYR A 51 1.90 -16.32 -0.88
CA TYR A 51 2.52 -15.82 0.33
C TYR A 51 1.63 -14.76 0.96
N THR A 52 1.70 -14.64 2.28
CA THR A 52 1.16 -13.50 3.01
C THR A 52 2.26 -12.83 3.81
N LEU A 53 2.27 -11.49 3.77
CA LEU A 53 3.23 -10.64 4.46
C LEU A 53 2.50 -9.92 5.59
N TYR A 54 3.12 -9.94 6.77
CA TYR A 54 2.65 -9.30 8.00
C TYR A 54 3.75 -8.35 8.49
N GLY A 55 3.51 -7.05 8.33
CA GLY A 55 4.40 -6.00 8.82
C GLY A 55 4.01 -5.48 10.20
N HIS A 56 4.91 -4.71 10.81
CA HIS A 56 4.70 -3.97 12.06
C HIS A 56 4.37 -4.85 13.28
N LEU A 57 4.80 -6.11 13.27
CA LEU A 57 4.75 -6.98 14.45
C LEU A 57 5.80 -6.56 15.49
N SER A 58 5.63 -7.01 16.74
CA SER A 58 6.61 -6.74 17.80
C SER A 58 7.91 -7.53 17.61
N LEU A 59 9.02 -7.01 18.13
CA LEU A 59 10.33 -7.68 18.07
C LEU A 59 10.30 -9.06 18.74
N VAL A 60 9.57 -9.17 19.85
CA VAL A 60 9.40 -10.46 20.56
C VAL A 60 8.66 -11.47 19.70
N SER A 61 7.68 -11.04 18.90
CA SER A 61 6.92 -11.94 18.02
C SER A 61 7.83 -12.54 16.94
N VAL A 62 8.59 -11.70 16.25
CA VAL A 62 9.42 -12.16 15.12
C VAL A 62 10.63 -12.97 15.56
N THR A 63 11.16 -12.73 16.77
CA THR A 63 12.27 -13.52 17.33
C THR A 63 11.83 -14.89 17.86
N ALA A 64 10.53 -15.08 18.15
CA ALA A 64 9.97 -16.36 18.58
C ALA A 64 9.76 -17.35 17.42
N LEU A 65 9.66 -16.84 16.18
CA LEU A 65 9.49 -17.65 14.96
C LEU A 65 10.83 -17.96 14.31
N LYS A 66 10.94 -19.11 13.65
CA LYS A 66 12.10 -19.51 12.85
C LYS A 66 11.68 -19.84 11.43
N VAL A 67 12.53 -19.49 10.48
CA VAL A 67 12.33 -19.90 9.07
C VAL A 67 12.28 -21.42 8.99
N GLY A 68 11.26 -21.95 8.31
CA GLY A 68 10.94 -23.37 8.21
C GLY A 68 9.88 -23.85 9.21
N ASP A 69 9.53 -23.05 10.22
CA ASP A 69 8.45 -23.41 11.17
C ASP A 69 7.14 -23.62 10.41
N ARG A 70 6.38 -24.63 10.84
CA ARG A 70 5.05 -24.95 10.31
C ARG A 70 3.99 -24.41 11.25
N LEU A 71 3.09 -23.59 10.72
CA LEU A 71 1.95 -23.03 11.43
C LEU A 71 0.67 -23.66 10.91
N LYS A 72 -0.29 -23.84 11.79
CA LYS A 72 -1.67 -24.17 11.44
C LYS A 72 -2.49 -22.92 11.25
N LYS A 73 -3.56 -23.05 10.47
CA LYS A 73 -4.60 -22.04 10.40
C LYS A 73 -5.04 -21.64 11.80
N ALA A 74 -5.19 -20.33 11.99
CA ALA A 74 -5.51 -19.67 13.26
C ALA A 74 -4.42 -19.72 14.34
N ASP A 75 -3.24 -20.29 14.08
CA ASP A 75 -2.12 -20.15 15.01
C ASP A 75 -1.70 -18.68 15.12
N LYS A 76 -1.34 -18.29 16.35
CA LYS A 76 -0.84 -16.94 16.62
C LYS A 76 0.57 -16.79 16.06
N ILE A 77 0.72 -15.87 15.13
CA ILE A 77 2.01 -15.48 14.54
C ILE A 77 2.73 -14.50 15.48
N GLY A 78 1.96 -13.62 16.12
CA GLY A 78 2.54 -12.55 16.92
C GLY A 78 1.52 -11.56 17.45
N VAL A 79 2.02 -10.39 17.82
CA VAL A 79 1.24 -9.22 18.18
C VAL A 79 1.79 -7.96 17.50
N LEU A 80 0.96 -6.93 17.37
CA LEU A 80 1.38 -5.64 16.84
C LEU A 80 2.41 -4.95 17.73
N GLY A 81 3.45 -4.43 17.10
CA GLY A 81 4.53 -3.70 17.75
C GLY A 81 4.18 -2.25 18.05
N ASN A 82 4.94 -1.66 18.97
CA ASN A 82 4.87 -0.23 19.26
C ASN A 82 5.70 0.61 18.25
N PRO A 83 5.51 1.95 18.18
CA PRO A 83 6.23 2.80 17.23
C PRO A 83 7.75 2.65 17.26
N GLN A 84 8.34 2.43 18.44
CA GLN A 84 9.79 2.35 18.61
C GLN A 84 10.41 1.08 18.02
N GLU A 85 9.60 0.03 17.79
CA GLU A 85 10.05 -1.23 17.20
C GLU A 85 9.46 -1.51 15.82
N ASN A 86 8.41 -0.78 15.41
CA ASN A 86 7.69 -1.03 14.17
C ASN A 86 8.09 -0.08 13.01
N GLY A 87 9.13 0.73 13.17
CA GLY A 87 9.57 1.71 12.17
C GLY A 87 9.03 3.13 12.35
N GLU A 88 8.66 3.54 13.57
CA GLU A 88 8.03 4.82 13.90
C GLU A 88 6.67 5.02 13.21
N TRP A 89 5.95 3.91 13.01
CA TRP A 89 4.58 3.91 12.52
C TRP A 89 3.60 3.90 13.68
N SER A 90 2.46 4.58 13.52
CA SER A 90 1.33 4.36 14.44
C SER A 90 0.94 2.87 14.39
N PRO A 91 0.61 2.23 15.51
CA PRO A 91 0.35 0.79 15.54
C PRO A 91 -0.73 0.36 14.54
N HIS A 92 -0.39 -0.60 13.69
CA HIS A 92 -1.30 -1.21 12.71
C HIS A 92 -0.71 -2.54 12.21
N LEU A 93 -1.53 -3.37 11.57
CA LEU A 93 -1.06 -4.50 10.78
C LEU A 93 -0.95 -4.05 9.32
N HIS A 94 0.22 -4.16 8.71
CA HIS A 94 0.32 -4.19 7.26
C HIS A 94 0.14 -5.63 6.78
N PHE A 95 -0.89 -5.90 5.98
CA PHE A 95 -1.16 -7.22 5.44
C PHE A 95 -1.16 -7.21 3.91
N GLN A 96 -0.40 -8.10 3.29
CA GLN A 96 -0.27 -8.18 1.84
C GLN A 96 -0.30 -9.63 1.36
N ILE A 97 -0.96 -9.88 0.23
CA ILE A 97 -0.91 -11.17 -0.49
C ILE A 97 0.13 -11.03 -1.60
N MET A 98 0.95 -12.05 -1.81
CA MET A 98 1.95 -12.08 -2.87
C MET A 98 1.91 -13.43 -3.59
N LEU A 99 1.97 -13.42 -4.92
CA LEU A 99 2.02 -14.64 -5.73
C LEU A 99 3.44 -15.18 -5.94
N THR A 100 4.45 -14.37 -5.61
CA THR A 100 5.86 -14.69 -5.78
C THR A 100 6.70 -13.81 -4.86
N MET A 101 7.88 -14.31 -4.48
CA MET A 101 8.87 -13.54 -3.74
C MET A 101 9.83 -12.77 -4.65
N LEU A 102 9.84 -13.01 -5.98
CA LEU A 102 10.77 -12.40 -6.97
C LEU A 102 12.27 -12.44 -6.60
N ASP A 103 12.67 -13.26 -5.62
CA ASP A 103 14.00 -13.32 -4.98
C ASP A 103 14.26 -12.40 -3.77
N PHE A 104 13.30 -11.56 -3.37
CA PHE A 104 13.36 -10.85 -2.08
C PHE A 104 13.44 -11.84 -0.91
N LYS A 105 14.14 -11.46 0.16
CA LYS A 105 14.35 -12.28 1.37
C LYS A 105 13.79 -11.61 2.62
N ASN A 106 14.12 -10.34 2.74
CA ASN A 106 13.68 -9.36 3.71
C ASN A 106 13.38 -8.08 2.91
N ASP A 107 12.36 -7.32 3.31
CA ASP A 107 11.92 -6.12 2.61
C ASP A 107 11.32 -6.37 1.20
N PHE A 108 10.19 -7.08 1.15
CA PHE A 108 9.38 -7.10 -0.07
C PHE A 108 8.59 -5.78 -0.17
N PRO A 109 8.48 -5.14 -1.35
CA PRO A 109 7.81 -3.84 -1.47
C PRO A 109 6.35 -3.85 -0.99
N GLY A 110 6.04 -2.98 -0.02
CA GLY A 110 4.67 -2.74 0.47
C GLY A 110 4.00 -1.52 -0.18
N VAL A 111 4.80 -0.68 -0.84
CA VAL A 111 4.37 0.46 -1.62
C VAL A 111 5.14 0.53 -2.93
N THR A 112 4.53 1.15 -3.93
CA THR A 112 5.15 1.36 -5.24
C THR A 112 4.75 2.70 -5.86
N TYR A 113 5.49 3.12 -6.89
CA TYR A 113 5.13 4.28 -7.70
C TYR A 113 3.86 4.02 -8.52
N PRO A 114 3.02 5.04 -8.76
CA PRO A 114 1.83 4.91 -9.61
C PRO A 114 2.14 4.31 -10.99
N SER A 115 3.24 4.73 -11.61
CA SER A 115 3.72 4.20 -12.91
C SER A 115 4.00 2.69 -12.93
N GLN A 116 4.27 2.08 -11.77
CA GLN A 116 4.56 0.65 -11.64
C GLN A 116 3.38 -0.16 -11.08
N MET A 117 2.29 0.51 -10.71
CA MET A 117 1.14 -0.09 -10.02
C MET A 117 0.58 -1.31 -10.74
N LYS A 118 0.44 -1.25 -12.08
CA LYS A 118 -0.14 -2.35 -12.87
C LYS A 118 0.65 -3.65 -12.72
N VAL A 119 1.98 -3.54 -12.73
CA VAL A 119 2.88 -4.71 -12.62
C VAL A 119 2.82 -5.25 -11.20
N TRP A 120 3.01 -4.42 -10.19
CA TRP A 120 3.02 -4.88 -8.81
C TRP A 120 1.69 -5.45 -8.34
N LYS A 121 0.54 -4.85 -8.73
CA LYS A 121 -0.79 -5.40 -8.41
C LYS A 121 -1.11 -6.71 -9.12
N SER A 122 -0.42 -7.04 -10.21
CA SER A 122 -0.55 -8.37 -10.84
C SER A 122 0.09 -9.48 -10.01
N MET A 123 1.06 -9.12 -9.16
CA MET A 123 1.78 -10.05 -8.27
C MET A 123 1.31 -9.94 -6.82
N CYS A 124 0.68 -8.82 -6.44
CA CYS A 124 0.11 -8.57 -5.13
C CYS A 124 -1.41 -8.40 -5.27
N PRO A 125 -2.18 -9.51 -5.24
CA PRO A 125 -3.62 -9.46 -5.38
C PRO A 125 -4.28 -8.69 -4.23
N ASP A 126 -5.46 -8.13 -4.53
CA ASP A 126 -6.31 -7.42 -3.58
C ASP A 126 -6.59 -8.29 -2.34
N PRO A 127 -6.11 -7.90 -1.13
CA PRO A 127 -6.34 -8.69 0.08
C PRO A 127 -7.81 -8.91 0.42
N ASN A 128 -8.70 -8.05 -0.08
CA ASN A 128 -10.14 -8.18 0.15
C ASN A 128 -10.75 -9.41 -0.54
N LEU A 129 -10.01 -10.08 -1.45
CA LEU A 129 -10.38 -11.41 -1.96
C LEU A 129 -10.51 -12.44 -0.83
N LEU A 130 -9.74 -12.29 0.25
CA LEU A 130 -9.80 -13.15 1.44
C LEU A 130 -10.88 -12.68 2.44
N PHE A 131 -10.89 -11.39 2.76
CA PHE A 131 -11.74 -10.85 3.83
C PHE A 131 -13.20 -10.63 3.41
N LYS A 132 -13.46 -10.40 2.11
CA LYS A 132 -14.80 -10.15 1.55
C LYS A 132 -15.56 -9.05 2.31
N ASN A 133 -14.84 -8.01 2.75
CA ASN A 133 -15.40 -6.93 3.55
C ASN A 133 -15.66 -5.71 2.65
N PRO A 134 -16.91 -5.25 2.49
CA PRO A 134 -17.23 -4.11 1.64
C PRO A 134 -16.65 -2.79 2.15
N ASN A 135 -16.30 -2.70 3.43
CA ASN A 135 -15.71 -1.51 4.05
C ASN A 135 -14.18 -1.50 3.97
N LEU A 136 -13.56 -2.57 3.46
CA LEU A 136 -12.12 -2.63 3.33
C LEU A 136 -11.68 -1.89 2.05
N VAL A 137 -11.10 -0.71 2.24
CA VAL A 137 -10.60 0.11 1.13
C VAL A 137 -9.24 -0.42 0.71
N THR A 138 -9.22 -1.16 -0.40
CA THR A 138 -7.98 -1.72 -1.00
C THR A 138 -7.67 -1.10 -2.37
N ARG A 139 -8.45 -0.11 -2.79
CA ARG A 139 -8.35 0.55 -4.10
C ARG A 139 -8.37 2.05 -3.89
N TYR A 140 -7.45 2.73 -4.57
CA TYR A 140 -7.45 4.17 -4.70
C TYR A 140 -8.17 4.51 -6.00
N ASP A 141 -9.07 5.49 -5.93
CA ASP A 141 -9.87 5.87 -7.09
C ASP A 141 -8.98 6.41 -8.20
N ALA A 142 -9.21 5.89 -9.41
CA ALA A 142 -8.66 6.46 -10.61
C ALA A 142 -9.28 7.84 -10.88
N PRO A 143 -8.66 8.68 -11.73
CA PRO A 143 -9.26 9.93 -12.18
C PRO A 143 -10.72 9.72 -12.61
N SER A 144 -11.63 10.48 -11.99
CA SER A 144 -13.06 10.26 -12.14
C SER A 144 -13.53 10.61 -13.55
N SER A 145 -14.01 9.61 -14.30
CA SER A 145 -14.67 9.81 -15.59
C SER A 145 -15.87 10.75 -15.47
N GLU A 146 -16.54 10.76 -14.32
CA GLU A 146 -17.66 11.65 -14.01
C GLU A 146 -17.24 13.13 -14.05
N ILE A 147 -16.07 13.48 -13.50
CA ILE A 147 -15.54 14.85 -13.56
C ILE A 147 -15.26 15.24 -15.02
N LEU A 148 -14.72 14.32 -15.81
CA LEU A 148 -14.42 14.57 -17.22
C LEU A 148 -15.71 14.78 -18.03
N GLU A 149 -16.73 13.95 -17.81
CA GLU A 149 -18.05 14.08 -18.44
C GLU A 149 -18.76 15.37 -18.02
N PHE A 150 -18.73 15.69 -16.72
CA PHE A 150 -19.26 16.94 -16.19
C PHE A 150 -18.62 18.15 -16.87
N ARG A 151 -17.29 18.18 -17.01
CA ARG A 151 -16.56 19.26 -17.69
C ARG A 151 -16.95 19.36 -19.16
N LYS A 152 -17.03 18.24 -19.88
CA LYS A 152 -17.43 18.22 -21.31
C LYS A 152 -18.84 18.79 -21.54
N LYS A 153 -19.75 18.62 -20.56
CA LYS A 153 -21.12 19.11 -20.63
C LYS A 153 -21.24 20.62 -20.36
N HIS A 154 -20.38 21.18 -19.51
CA HIS A 154 -20.53 22.55 -19.01
C HIS A 154 -19.46 23.54 -19.50
N LEU A 155 -18.31 23.06 -19.96
CA LEU A 155 -17.23 23.92 -20.47
C LEU A 155 -17.26 24.00 -22.00
N GLY A 156 -16.89 25.17 -22.53
CA GLY A 156 -16.83 25.39 -23.97
C GLY A 156 -15.75 24.54 -24.64
N LYS A 157 -16.04 24.01 -25.83
CA LYS A 157 -15.11 23.16 -26.61
C LYS A 157 -13.80 23.85 -27.02
N SER A 158 -13.73 25.17 -26.90
CA SER A 158 -12.51 25.96 -27.13
C SER A 158 -11.48 25.81 -26.01
N LEU A 159 -11.87 25.30 -24.84
CA LEU A 159 -10.92 24.97 -23.77
C LEU A 159 -10.20 23.67 -24.13
N SER A 160 -8.96 23.79 -24.59
CA SER A 160 -8.08 22.65 -24.86
C SER A 160 -7.35 22.21 -23.59
N ILE A 161 -7.19 20.91 -23.42
CA ILE A 161 -6.28 20.32 -22.44
C ILE A 161 -4.89 20.14 -23.06
N SER A 162 -3.84 20.46 -22.30
CA SER A 162 -2.45 20.34 -22.77
C SER A 162 -1.94 18.88 -22.79
N TYR A 163 -2.58 17.98 -22.04
CA TYR A 163 -2.19 16.58 -21.90
C TYR A 163 -3.13 15.66 -22.69
N GLN A 164 -2.57 14.62 -23.30
CA GLN A 164 -3.35 13.59 -24.02
C GLN A 164 -4.30 12.85 -23.07
N GLU A 165 -3.78 12.42 -21.92
CA GLU A 165 -4.56 11.92 -20.79
C GLU A 165 -4.77 13.07 -19.79
N PRO A 166 -6.00 13.52 -19.53
CA PRO A 166 -6.25 14.62 -18.61
C PRO A 166 -5.72 14.35 -17.20
N LEU A 167 -4.94 15.28 -16.64
CA LEU A 167 -4.49 15.21 -15.25
C LEU A 167 -5.62 15.61 -14.29
N HIS A 168 -5.81 14.82 -13.23
CA HIS A 168 -6.69 15.17 -12.12
C HIS A 168 -5.87 15.78 -10.98
N ILE A 169 -5.60 17.08 -11.09
CA ILE A 169 -4.87 17.85 -10.07
C ILE A 169 -5.79 18.13 -8.88
N VAL A 170 -5.30 17.87 -7.67
CA VAL A 170 -6.04 18.06 -6.40
C VAL A 170 -5.38 19.03 -5.43
N ARG A 171 -4.10 19.36 -5.63
CA ARG A 171 -3.35 20.28 -4.75
C ARG A 171 -2.23 21.00 -5.50
N GLY A 172 -1.92 22.23 -5.08
CA GLY A 172 -0.68 22.94 -5.42
C GLY A 172 0.28 23.02 -4.22
N GLU A 173 1.59 23.07 -4.49
CA GLU A 173 2.64 23.26 -3.48
C GLU A 173 3.82 24.01 -4.11
N GLY A 174 3.96 25.31 -3.80
CA GLY A 174 4.94 26.19 -4.44
C GLY A 174 4.80 26.17 -5.98
N ALA A 175 5.84 25.71 -6.66
CA ALA A 175 5.86 25.59 -8.13
C ALA A 175 5.31 24.25 -8.67
N TYR A 176 4.69 23.41 -7.83
CA TYR A 176 4.21 22.09 -8.24
C TYR A 176 2.69 21.95 -8.15
N LEU A 177 2.13 21.23 -9.11
CA LEU A 177 0.78 20.68 -9.08
C LEU A 177 0.86 19.19 -8.73
N ILE A 178 -0.06 18.72 -7.89
CA ILE A 178 -0.09 17.34 -7.38
C ILE A 178 -1.40 16.68 -7.82
N ASP A 179 -1.29 15.52 -8.48
CA ASP A 179 -2.46 14.75 -8.91
C ASP A 179 -3.04 13.84 -7.83
N THR A 180 -4.13 13.14 -8.14
CA THR A 180 -4.78 12.16 -7.24
C THR A 180 -3.88 11.01 -6.80
N TRP A 181 -2.80 10.74 -7.53
CA TRP A 181 -1.84 9.70 -7.21
C TRP A 181 -0.64 10.23 -6.41
N GLY A 182 -0.59 11.54 -6.17
CA GLY A 182 0.50 12.21 -5.48
C GLY A 182 1.69 12.55 -6.39
N GLU A 183 1.57 12.36 -7.71
CA GLU A 183 2.64 12.70 -8.64
C GLU A 183 2.76 14.23 -8.76
N LYS A 184 3.99 14.73 -8.68
CA LYS A 184 4.32 16.15 -8.76
C LYS A 184 4.61 16.54 -10.21
N TYR A 185 3.91 17.55 -10.70
CA TYR A 185 4.10 18.16 -12.00
C TYR A 185 4.61 19.59 -11.79
N LEU A 186 5.67 19.97 -12.49
CA LEU A 186 6.16 21.35 -12.44
C LEU A 186 5.16 22.26 -13.17
N ASP A 187 4.68 23.30 -12.49
CA ASP A 187 3.79 24.29 -13.09
C ASP A 187 4.58 25.23 -14.01
N THR A 188 4.57 24.90 -15.29
CA THR A 188 5.23 25.69 -16.35
C THR A 188 4.25 26.52 -17.17
N VAL A 189 2.94 26.42 -16.88
CA VAL A 189 1.87 27.08 -17.64
C VAL A 189 1.13 28.03 -16.72
N ASN A 190 1.78 29.16 -16.44
CA ASN A 190 1.16 30.25 -15.68
C ASN A 190 0.33 31.12 -16.65
N ASN A 191 -0.99 31.08 -16.51
CA ASN A 191 -1.82 32.15 -17.06
C ASN A 191 -1.64 33.39 -16.18
N VAL A 192 -1.47 34.57 -16.78
CA VAL A 192 -1.47 35.84 -16.04
C VAL A 192 -2.71 35.90 -15.14
N ALA A 193 -2.49 35.80 -13.83
CA ALA A 193 -3.55 35.79 -12.84
C ALA A 193 -4.27 37.14 -12.90
N HIS A 194 -5.58 37.15 -13.20
CA HIS A 194 -6.37 38.39 -13.23
C HIS A 194 -6.58 38.99 -11.82
N VAL A 195 -6.36 38.17 -10.79
CA VAL A 195 -6.29 38.54 -9.37
C VAL A 195 -5.14 37.73 -8.79
N GLY A 196 -4.21 38.41 -8.12
CA GLY A 196 -2.85 37.93 -7.86
C GLY A 196 -2.71 36.58 -7.15
N HIS A 197 -1.50 36.04 -7.19
CA HIS A 197 -1.15 34.76 -6.56
C HIS A 197 -1.40 34.81 -5.05
N GLU A 198 -2.17 33.85 -4.56
CA GLU A 198 -2.23 33.55 -3.12
C GLU A 198 -0.84 33.09 -2.66
N HIS A 199 -0.53 33.32 -1.37
CA HIS A 199 0.82 33.17 -0.83
C HIS A 199 1.37 31.74 -1.08
N PRO A 200 2.62 31.59 -1.57
CA PRO A 200 3.23 30.30 -1.89
C PRO A 200 3.47 29.41 -0.67
#